data_AF-A0A4P2PYK6-F1
#
_entry.id   AF-A0A4P2PYK6-F1
#
_cell.length_a   1.000
_cell.length_b   1.000
_cell.length_c   1.000
_cell.angle_alpha   90.00
_cell.angle_beta   90.00
_cell.angle_gamma   90.00
#
_symmetry.space_group_name_H-M   'P 1'
#
loop_
_entity.id
_entity.type
_entity.pdbx_description
1 polymer ?
#
loop_
_entity_poly.entity_id
_entity_poly.type
_entity_poly.pdbx_seq_one_letter_code
_entity_poly.pdbx_strand_id
1 'polypeptide(L)'
;MLDTTHHRISRLALLGALTLPALACDAPGDGALAPDEPRTEPAAAVDPGAPIEAEGAVADYFIVTRPDLRKCMSPMCGGHFVARVNTSVTRCADGTWQDECHMFELDLSRLRLDRSTAAKVKEAFGAGKALVRGELGQVKTDPLWPRPADVLIASEVWLGATGKAPEGHFSRVESTGIVCITSPCPSFSEKSLNTSVSGPLDSIDLSASGATPEQVEGGFAALAAGGVLVAGHHTVITGPAGSMNGLEAVELYLPVR
;
A
#
# COMPACT_ATOMS: atom_id res chain seq x y z
N MET A 1 46.68 12.13 34.59
CA MET A 1 46.38 10.70 34.77
C MET A 1 45.61 10.26 33.54
N LEU A 2 46.34 9.69 32.58
CA LEU A 2 45.76 9.05 31.40
C LEU A 2 45.32 7.65 31.82
N ASP A 3 44.17 7.18 31.35
CA ASP A 3 44.14 5.80 30.88
C ASP A 3 43.23 5.64 29.66
N THR A 4 43.74 4.86 28.73
CA THR A 4 43.28 4.63 27.36
C THR A 4 43.25 3.11 27.24
N THR A 5 42.13 2.52 26.85
CA THR A 5 42.13 1.09 26.50
C THR A 5 41.34 0.85 25.23
N HIS A 6 42.13 0.64 24.17
CA HIS A 6 41.74 0.05 22.90
C HIS A 6 41.36 -1.43 23.08
N HIS A 7 40.37 -1.90 22.32
CA HIS A 7 40.36 -3.29 21.87
C HIS A 7 40.19 -3.36 20.36
N ARG A 8 41.30 -3.69 19.70
CA ARG A 8 41.37 -4.20 18.33
C ARG A 8 41.14 -5.71 18.42
N ILE A 9 40.24 -6.27 17.61
CA ILE A 9 40.25 -7.71 17.32
C ILE A 9 40.40 -7.91 15.81
N SER A 10 41.16 -8.96 15.52
CA SER A 10 41.97 -9.20 14.34
C SER A 10 41.19 -9.79 13.17
N ARG A 11 41.78 -9.62 11.99
CA ARG A 11 41.40 -10.21 10.71
C ARG A 11 41.58 -11.73 10.73
N LEU A 12 40.68 -12.47 10.07
CA LEU A 12 41.04 -13.70 9.38
C LEU A 12 40.18 -13.87 8.12
N ALA A 13 40.88 -13.99 7.00
CA ALA A 13 40.35 -14.29 5.69
C ALA A 13 40.18 -15.81 5.52
N LEU A 14 39.20 -16.25 4.74
CA LEU A 14 39.27 -17.54 4.07
C LEU A 14 38.67 -17.41 2.65
N LEU A 15 39.52 -17.69 1.65
CA LEU A 15 39.13 -17.94 0.28
C LEU A 15 38.44 -19.32 0.17
N GLY A 16 37.43 -19.43 -0.69
CA GLY A 16 36.89 -20.70 -1.14
C GLY A 16 36.33 -20.58 -2.55
N ALA A 17 37.17 -20.85 -3.56
CA ALA A 17 36.75 -21.05 -4.94
C ALA A 17 36.40 -22.53 -5.13
N LEU A 18 35.20 -22.84 -5.61
CA LEU A 18 34.80 -24.19 -6.01
C LEU A 18 34.34 -24.15 -7.48
N THR A 19 35.19 -24.74 -8.31
CA THR A 19 35.00 -25.10 -9.71
C THR A 19 34.07 -26.29 -9.83
N LEU A 20 33.03 -26.20 -10.65
CA LEU A 20 32.18 -27.34 -11.06
C LEU A 20 32.69 -27.95 -12.37
N PRO A 21 32.80 -29.29 -12.48
CA PRO A 21 33.22 -29.98 -13.70
C PRO A 21 32.03 -30.17 -14.67
N ALA A 22 32.34 -30.06 -15.96
CA ALA A 22 31.47 -30.46 -17.06
C ALA A 22 31.38 -32.00 -17.15
N LEU A 23 30.16 -32.53 -17.15
CA LEU A 23 29.87 -33.92 -17.48
C LEU A 23 29.30 -33.96 -18.90
N ALA A 24 30.10 -34.50 -19.83
CA ALA A 24 29.66 -34.98 -21.12
C ALA A 24 29.48 -36.50 -21.01
N CYS A 25 28.28 -37.00 -21.31
CA CYS A 25 28.03 -38.41 -21.56
C CYS A 25 27.29 -38.55 -22.89
N ASP A 26 27.96 -39.24 -23.80
CA ASP A 26 27.50 -39.71 -25.10
C ASP A 26 26.49 -40.86 -24.95
N ALA A 27 25.61 -41.02 -25.95
CA ALA A 27 24.66 -42.13 -26.10
C ALA A 27 25.27 -43.26 -26.95
N PRO A 28 24.81 -44.52 -26.81
CA PRO A 28 23.77 -45.08 -27.72
C PRO A 28 22.82 -46.05 -26.96
N GLY A 29 21.62 -46.46 -27.36
CA GLY A 29 20.99 -46.69 -28.66
C GLY A 29 20.34 -48.08 -28.59
N ASP A 30 19.01 -48.17 -28.71
CA ASP A 30 18.21 -49.28 -29.32
C ASP A 30 16.83 -49.49 -28.66
N GLY A 31 15.81 -49.54 -29.51
CA GLY A 31 14.75 -50.55 -29.37
C GLY A 31 13.36 -50.12 -28.88
N ALA A 32 12.50 -49.85 -29.87
CA ALA A 32 11.09 -50.26 -29.93
C ALA A 32 10.03 -49.48 -29.13
N LEU A 33 9.16 -48.76 -29.87
CA LEU A 33 7.73 -49.07 -30.08
C LEU A 33 7.01 -47.79 -30.54
N ALA A 34 6.45 -47.80 -31.75
CA ALA A 34 5.50 -46.78 -32.20
C ALA A 34 4.21 -46.86 -31.37
N PRO A 35 3.57 -45.72 -31.08
CA PRO A 35 2.35 -45.42 -31.83
C PRO A 35 2.12 -43.94 -32.15
N ASP A 36 1.33 -43.74 -33.21
CA ASP A 36 0.48 -42.59 -33.56
C ASP A 36 0.99 -41.16 -33.35
N GLU A 37 1.25 -40.48 -34.48
CA GLU A 37 1.48 -39.04 -34.55
C GLU A 37 0.19 -38.23 -34.27
N PRO A 38 0.19 -37.31 -33.29
CA PRO A 38 -0.68 -36.16 -33.33
C PRO A 38 -0.01 -35.04 -34.12
N ARG A 39 -0.63 -34.74 -35.26
CA ARG A 39 -0.48 -33.55 -36.11
C ARG A 39 -0.07 -32.30 -35.29
N THR A 40 1.18 -31.86 -35.44
CA THR A 40 1.69 -30.61 -34.88
C THR A 40 0.95 -29.43 -35.52
N GLU A 41 0.09 -28.77 -34.75
CA GLU A 41 -0.40 -27.44 -35.09
C GLU A 41 0.77 -26.44 -35.03
N PRO A 42 0.92 -25.54 -36.01
CA PRO A 42 1.97 -24.55 -35.95
C PRO A 42 1.75 -23.64 -34.73
N ALA A 43 2.73 -23.60 -33.84
CA ALA A 43 2.81 -22.64 -32.76
C ALA A 43 2.65 -21.23 -33.35
N ALA A 44 1.55 -20.57 -33.00
CA ALA A 44 1.35 -19.17 -33.31
C ALA A 44 2.55 -18.39 -32.78
N ALA A 45 3.14 -17.58 -33.65
CA ALA A 45 4.19 -16.64 -33.28
C ALA A 45 3.68 -15.76 -32.14
N VAL A 46 4.33 -15.84 -30.98
CA VAL A 46 4.13 -14.91 -29.87
C VAL A 46 4.69 -13.57 -30.35
N ASP A 47 3.80 -12.60 -30.57
CA ASP A 47 4.15 -11.21 -30.83
C ASP A 47 4.88 -10.64 -29.60
N PRO A 48 6.16 -10.24 -29.70
CA PRO A 48 6.90 -9.62 -28.59
C PRO A 48 6.45 -8.18 -28.29
N GLY A 49 5.39 -7.69 -28.94
CA GLY A 49 4.90 -6.31 -28.84
C GLY A 49 3.57 -6.09 -28.10
N ALA A 50 2.91 -7.14 -27.59
CA ALA A 50 1.66 -6.95 -26.85
C ALA A 50 1.96 -6.37 -25.45
N PRO A 51 1.34 -5.25 -25.03
CA PRO A 51 1.42 -4.79 -23.65
C PRO A 51 0.90 -5.92 -22.77
N ILE A 52 1.72 -6.36 -21.82
CA ILE A 52 1.23 -7.16 -20.71
C ILE A 52 0.31 -6.20 -19.95
N GLU A 53 -1.00 -6.34 -20.13
CA GLU A 53 -1.97 -5.65 -19.29
C GLU A 53 -1.65 -6.07 -17.86
N ALA A 54 -1.16 -5.10 -17.07
CA ALA A 54 -0.79 -5.34 -15.68
C ALA A 54 -2.02 -5.92 -14.97
N GLU A 55 -1.91 -7.16 -14.49
CA GLU A 55 -2.83 -7.71 -13.49
C GLU A 55 -3.07 -6.61 -12.45
N GLY A 56 -4.35 -6.24 -12.29
CA GLY A 56 -4.80 -4.91 -11.91
C GLY A 56 -3.87 -4.16 -10.96
N ALA A 57 -3.29 -3.06 -11.45
CA ALA A 57 -2.39 -2.22 -10.69
C ALA A 57 -2.92 -1.98 -9.27
N VAL A 58 -2.15 -2.41 -8.27
CA VAL A 58 -2.45 -2.16 -6.87
C VAL A 58 -2.49 -0.64 -6.69
N ALA A 59 -3.64 -0.12 -6.24
CA ALA A 59 -3.79 1.30 -5.98
C ALA A 59 -2.86 1.74 -4.85
N ASP A 60 -2.22 2.91 -5.02
CA ASP A 60 -1.30 3.45 -4.02
C ASP A 60 -2.01 4.42 -3.07
N TYR A 61 -1.95 4.09 -1.78
CA TYR A 61 -2.42 4.91 -0.66
C TYR A 61 -1.24 5.46 0.12
N PHE A 62 -1.26 6.76 0.37
CA PHE A 62 -0.18 7.51 1.01
C PHE A 62 -0.65 8.17 2.30
N ILE A 63 0.28 8.27 3.25
CA ILE A 63 0.15 9.06 4.47
C ILE A 63 1.35 10.00 4.61
N VAL A 64 1.15 11.18 5.21
CA VAL A 64 2.26 12.07 5.59
C VAL A 64 3.01 11.49 6.78
N THR A 65 4.33 11.41 6.66
CA THR A 65 5.24 10.99 7.74
C THR A 65 5.76 12.19 8.53
N ARG A 66 6.11 13.29 7.84
CA ARG A 66 6.65 14.51 8.45
C ARG A 66 6.62 15.70 7.49
N PRO A 67 6.60 16.94 8.00
CA PRO A 67 6.81 18.13 7.16
C PRO A 67 8.26 18.19 6.65
N ASP A 68 8.46 18.77 5.47
CA ASP A 68 9.79 19.10 4.97
C ASP A 68 10.23 20.49 5.44
N LEU A 69 11.12 20.51 6.43
CA LEU A 69 11.65 21.73 7.04
C LEU A 69 13.03 22.13 6.48
N ARG A 70 13.48 21.52 5.39
CA ARG A 70 14.76 21.86 4.75
C ARG A 70 14.75 23.32 4.26
N LYS A 71 15.84 24.03 4.50
CA LYS A 71 16.03 25.42 4.05
C LYS A 71 16.63 25.44 2.65
N CYS A 72 15.77 25.43 1.64
CA CYS A 72 16.18 25.52 0.25
C CYS A 72 15.15 26.33 -0.57
N MET A 73 15.35 26.39 -1.88
CA MET A 73 14.43 27.06 -2.79
C MET A 73 13.23 26.15 -3.12
N SER A 74 12.03 26.66 -2.88
CA SER A 74 10.77 26.05 -3.35
C SER A 74 10.81 25.87 -4.89
N PRO A 75 10.31 24.75 -5.45
CA PRO A 75 9.58 23.64 -4.80
C PRO A 75 10.45 22.44 -4.39
N MET A 76 11.79 22.58 -4.34
CA MET A 76 12.68 21.46 -3.99
C MET A 76 12.63 21.06 -2.51
N CYS A 77 12.00 21.90 -1.69
CA CYS A 77 11.71 21.67 -0.28
C CYS A 77 10.47 22.45 0.13
N GLY A 78 10.01 22.18 1.35
CA GLY A 78 8.68 22.53 1.80
C GLY A 78 7.72 21.38 1.49
N GLY A 79 6.44 21.56 1.80
CA GLY A 79 5.50 20.45 1.72
C GLY A 79 5.80 19.38 2.77
N HIS A 80 5.74 18.11 2.36
CA HIS A 80 5.78 16.96 3.26
C HIS A 80 6.59 15.81 2.68
N PHE A 81 7.03 14.92 3.56
CA PHE A 81 7.40 13.57 3.19
C PHE A 81 6.19 12.64 3.36
N VAL A 82 6.00 11.75 2.40
CA VAL A 82 4.90 10.79 2.35
C VAL A 82 5.43 9.38 2.17
N ALA A 83 4.70 8.42 2.71
CA ALA A 83 4.98 6.99 2.56
C ALA A 83 3.74 6.22 2.13
N ARG A 84 3.95 5.15 1.36
CA ARG A 84 2.92 4.14 1.06
C ARG A 84 2.64 3.33 2.32
N VAL A 85 1.39 3.31 2.75
CA VAL A 85 0.96 2.49 3.90
C VAL A 85 1.18 0.99 3.63
N ASN A 86 1.39 0.20 4.70
CA ASN A 86 1.67 -1.24 4.68
C ASN A 86 2.90 -1.71 3.88
N THR A 87 3.76 -0.80 3.44
CA THR A 87 4.96 -1.15 2.68
C THR A 87 6.18 -0.42 3.25
N SER A 88 7.35 -1.03 3.18
CA SER A 88 8.59 -0.40 3.65
C SER A 88 9.17 0.62 2.66
N VAL A 89 8.69 0.63 1.41
CA VAL A 89 9.21 1.49 0.35
C VAL A 89 8.09 2.12 -0.48
N THR A 90 8.37 3.31 -0.96
CA THR A 90 7.51 4.18 -1.74
C THR A 90 8.19 4.52 -3.05
N ARG A 91 7.47 4.40 -4.16
CA ARG A 91 7.96 4.88 -5.46
C ARG A 91 7.76 6.39 -5.52
N CYS A 92 8.86 7.13 -5.57
CA CYS A 92 8.86 8.59 -5.62
C CYS A 92 8.50 9.12 -7.01
N ALA A 93 8.24 10.43 -7.10
CA ALA A 93 7.85 11.09 -8.34
C ALA A 93 8.91 10.98 -9.46
N ASP A 94 10.18 10.79 -9.11
CA ASP A 94 11.30 10.54 -10.03
C ASP A 94 11.45 9.06 -10.43
N GLY A 95 10.59 8.18 -9.91
CA GLY A 95 10.58 6.74 -10.16
C GLY A 95 11.49 5.92 -9.25
N THR A 96 12.28 6.54 -8.36
CA THR A 96 13.12 5.84 -7.39
C THR A 96 12.29 5.22 -6.26
N TRP A 97 12.82 4.20 -5.58
CA TRP A 97 12.20 3.59 -4.40
C TRP A 97 12.93 4.05 -3.14
N GLN A 98 12.19 4.62 -2.18
CA GLN A 98 12.71 5.15 -0.91
C GLN A 98 11.74 4.84 0.22
N ASP A 99 12.17 4.88 1.48
CA ASP A 99 11.27 4.68 2.63
C ASP A 99 10.14 5.72 2.66
N GLU A 100 10.49 6.98 2.36
CA GLU A 100 9.58 8.10 2.20
C GLU A 100 10.00 8.98 1.02
N CYS A 101 9.03 9.64 0.40
CA CYS A 101 9.24 10.49 -0.77
C CYS A 101 8.86 11.93 -0.46
N HIS A 102 9.63 12.87 -0.99
CA HIS A 102 9.28 14.28 -0.95
C HIS A 102 8.05 14.55 -1.83
N MET A 103 7.13 15.33 -1.29
CA MET A 103 5.93 15.82 -1.97
C MET A 103 5.77 17.30 -1.62
N PHE A 104 5.95 18.16 -2.61
CA PHE A 104 5.81 19.60 -2.44
C PHE A 104 4.34 20.00 -2.27
N GLU A 105 3.45 19.44 -3.09
CA GLU A 105 2.02 19.77 -3.06
C GLU A 105 1.13 18.52 -3.19
N LEU A 106 0.00 18.56 -2.49
CA LEU A 106 -1.14 17.67 -2.71
C LEU A 106 -2.09 18.31 -3.73
N ASP A 107 -2.18 17.71 -4.92
CA ASP A 107 -3.10 18.14 -5.98
C ASP A 107 -4.46 17.44 -5.82
N LEU A 108 -5.49 18.25 -5.55
CA LEU A 108 -6.88 17.83 -5.37
C LEU A 108 -7.76 18.17 -6.58
N SER A 109 -7.18 18.66 -7.68
CA SER A 109 -7.92 19.19 -8.83
C SER A 109 -8.86 18.17 -9.46
N ARG A 110 -8.47 16.88 -9.48
CA ARG A 110 -9.29 15.77 -10.00
C ARG A 110 -10.57 15.52 -9.18
N LEU A 111 -10.58 15.90 -7.91
CA LEU A 111 -11.71 15.68 -6.99
C LEU A 111 -12.78 16.76 -7.06
N ARG A 112 -12.46 17.93 -7.66
CA ARG A 112 -13.40 19.06 -7.81
C ARG A 112 -14.06 19.52 -6.51
N LEU A 113 -13.34 19.40 -5.40
CA LEU A 113 -13.78 19.84 -4.07
C LEU A 113 -13.95 21.36 -4.04
N ASP A 114 -14.90 21.85 -3.24
CA ASP A 114 -14.97 23.28 -2.93
C ASP A 114 -13.73 23.73 -2.13
N ARG A 115 -13.44 25.04 -2.15
CA ARG A 115 -12.23 25.59 -1.53
C ARG A 115 -12.13 25.27 -0.03
N SER A 116 -13.25 25.26 0.69
CA SER A 116 -13.25 25.03 2.13
C SER A 116 -12.96 23.56 2.44
N THR A 117 -13.54 22.63 1.70
CA THR A 117 -13.27 21.20 1.83
C THR A 117 -11.83 20.86 1.41
N ALA A 118 -11.35 21.43 0.31
CA ALA A 118 -9.96 21.27 -0.13
C ALA A 118 -8.95 21.77 0.94
N ALA A 119 -9.23 22.89 1.60
CA ALA A 119 -8.39 23.40 2.68
C ALA A 119 -8.35 22.45 3.88
N LYS A 120 -9.51 21.95 4.33
CA LYS A 120 -9.62 20.96 5.41
C LYS A 120 -8.85 19.67 5.09
N VAL A 121 -8.94 19.21 3.84
CA VAL A 121 -8.17 18.04 3.37
C VAL A 121 -6.68 18.29 3.46
N LYS A 122 -6.19 19.41 2.91
CA LYS A 122 -4.76 19.72 2.93
C LYS A 122 -4.22 19.84 4.36
N GLU A 123 -4.99 20.45 5.27
CA GLU A 123 -4.66 20.55 6.69
C GLU A 123 -4.60 19.17 7.36
N ALA A 124 -5.65 18.36 7.23
CA ALA A 124 -5.70 17.03 7.81
C ALA A 124 -4.60 16.12 7.27
N PHE A 125 -4.35 16.16 5.96
CA PHE A 125 -3.27 15.39 5.33
C PHE A 125 -1.90 15.81 5.86
N GLY A 126 -1.60 17.11 5.89
CA GLY A 126 -0.33 17.62 6.42
C GLY A 126 -0.10 17.27 7.90
N ALA A 127 -1.19 17.08 8.67
CA ALA A 127 -1.14 16.63 10.05
C ALA A 127 -1.05 15.09 10.23
N GLY A 128 -0.97 14.31 9.15
CA GLY A 128 -0.97 12.84 9.21
C GLY A 128 -2.34 12.23 9.54
N LYS A 129 -3.43 13.01 9.40
CA LYS A 129 -4.81 12.64 9.75
C LYS A 129 -5.69 12.36 8.53
N ALA A 130 -5.08 12.12 7.38
CA ALA A 130 -5.79 11.74 6.17
C ALA A 130 -4.97 10.75 5.35
N LEU A 131 -5.66 9.91 4.59
CA LEU A 131 -5.08 9.03 3.58
C LEU A 131 -5.46 9.54 2.19
N VAL A 132 -4.51 9.45 1.27
CA VAL A 132 -4.72 9.83 -0.13
C VAL A 132 -4.48 8.63 -1.01
N ARG A 133 -5.46 8.28 -1.84
CA ARG A 133 -5.26 7.36 -2.97
C ARG A 133 -4.79 8.19 -4.16
N GLY A 134 -3.66 7.87 -4.75
CA GLY A 134 -3.14 8.68 -5.86
C GLY A 134 -1.86 8.18 -6.46
N GLU A 135 -1.15 9.08 -7.13
CA GLU A 135 0.16 8.84 -7.74
C GLU A 135 1.10 10.01 -7.44
N LEU A 136 2.37 9.70 -7.15
CA LEU A 136 3.43 10.71 -7.09
C LEU A 136 3.94 10.97 -8.50
N GLY A 137 3.94 12.23 -8.94
CA GLY A 137 4.36 12.64 -10.26
C GLY A 137 5.10 13.97 -10.26
N GLN A 138 5.86 14.21 -11.32
CA GLN A 138 6.59 15.45 -11.53
C GLN A 138 5.80 16.40 -12.42
N VAL A 139 5.42 17.56 -11.88
CA VAL A 139 4.61 18.57 -12.57
C VAL A 139 5.40 19.88 -12.72
N LYS A 140 5.36 20.48 -13.91
CA LYS A 140 5.90 21.82 -14.12
C LYS A 140 4.92 22.86 -13.57
N THR A 141 5.31 23.52 -12.49
CA THR A 141 4.44 24.48 -11.77
C THR A 141 4.61 25.92 -12.25
N ASP A 142 5.75 26.27 -12.86
CA ASP A 142 6.04 27.63 -13.36
C ASP A 142 6.79 27.56 -14.70
N PRO A 143 6.34 28.26 -15.76
CA PRO A 143 7.04 28.35 -17.03
C PRO A 143 8.48 28.90 -16.94
N LEU A 144 8.76 29.74 -15.94
CA LEU A 144 10.07 30.35 -15.69
C LEU A 144 10.99 29.45 -14.85
N TRP A 145 10.45 28.40 -14.22
CA TRP A 145 11.22 27.47 -13.40
C TRP A 145 11.48 26.16 -14.15
N PRO A 146 12.75 25.78 -14.41
CA PRO A 146 13.06 24.64 -15.27
C PRO A 146 12.86 23.28 -14.61
N ARG A 147 12.79 23.21 -13.26
CA ARG A 147 12.68 21.94 -12.54
C ARG A 147 11.23 21.62 -12.19
N PRO A 148 10.76 20.37 -12.37
CA PRO A 148 9.44 19.99 -11.92
C PRO A 148 9.34 19.99 -10.39
N ALA A 149 8.13 20.14 -9.88
CA ALA A 149 7.78 19.87 -8.49
C ALA A 149 7.29 18.43 -8.35
N ASP A 150 7.61 17.80 -7.21
CA ASP A 150 7.04 16.50 -6.84
C ASP A 150 5.64 16.73 -6.27
N VAL A 151 4.62 16.18 -6.91
CA VAL A 151 3.20 16.39 -6.58
C VAL A 151 2.52 15.05 -6.34
N LEU A 152 1.74 14.95 -5.27
CA LEU A 152 0.82 13.82 -5.05
C LEU A 152 -0.51 14.16 -5.70
N ILE A 153 -0.85 13.48 -6.78
CA ILE A 153 -2.07 13.71 -7.54
C ILE A 153 -3.15 12.79 -6.97
N ALA A 154 -4.10 13.39 -6.24
CA ALA A 154 -5.14 12.63 -5.56
C ALA A 154 -6.24 12.16 -6.51
N SER A 155 -6.64 10.91 -6.33
CA SER A 155 -7.82 10.28 -6.95
C SER A 155 -8.92 10.00 -5.93
N GLU A 156 -8.57 9.81 -4.66
CA GLU A 156 -9.48 9.78 -3.52
C GLU A 156 -8.80 10.37 -2.29
N VAL A 157 -9.59 10.88 -1.36
CA VAL A 157 -9.13 11.37 -0.05
C VAL A 157 -10.04 10.81 1.03
N TRP A 158 -9.42 10.42 2.13
CA TRP A 158 -10.08 9.82 3.28
C TRP A 158 -9.63 10.55 4.56
N LEU A 159 -10.58 11.14 5.30
CA LEU A 159 -10.29 11.89 6.53
C LEU A 159 -10.44 10.99 7.74
N GLY A 160 -9.44 11.00 8.63
CA GLY A 160 -9.50 10.31 9.91
C GLY A 160 -10.63 10.88 10.76
N ALA A 161 -11.48 10.01 11.30
CA ALA A 161 -12.62 10.44 12.08
C ALA A 161 -12.21 10.86 13.49
N THR A 162 -11.33 10.09 14.15
CA THR A 162 -10.97 10.35 15.56
C THR A 162 -9.78 11.30 15.70
N GLY A 163 -8.92 11.35 14.68
CA GLY A 163 -7.69 12.14 14.68
C GLY A 163 -6.57 11.54 15.54
N LYS A 164 -6.69 10.25 15.89
CA LYS A 164 -5.65 9.48 16.57
C LYS A 164 -4.51 9.17 15.62
N ALA A 165 -3.32 8.94 16.18
CA ALA A 165 -2.23 8.38 15.39
C ALA A 165 -2.64 6.95 14.97
N PRO A 166 -2.59 6.61 13.67
CA PRO A 166 -2.94 5.27 13.23
C PRO A 166 -1.88 4.26 13.69
N GLU A 167 -2.34 3.07 14.07
CA GLU A 167 -1.49 1.94 14.40
C GLU A 167 -2.05 0.68 13.74
N GLY A 168 -1.18 -0.31 13.56
CA GLY A 168 -1.55 -1.58 12.93
C GLY A 168 -1.57 -1.51 11.41
N HIS A 169 -2.39 -2.38 10.83
CA HIS A 169 -2.46 -2.59 9.39
C HIS A 169 -3.56 -1.71 8.78
N PHE A 170 -3.28 -1.10 7.61
CA PHE A 170 -4.26 -0.29 6.89
C PHE A 170 -5.07 -1.14 5.91
N SER A 171 -6.38 -1.14 6.03
CA SER A 171 -7.25 -1.96 5.20
C SER A 171 -8.43 -1.17 4.68
N ARG A 172 -8.90 -1.51 3.48
CA ARG A 172 -10.23 -1.17 3.02
C ARG A 172 -11.18 -2.28 3.45
N VAL A 173 -12.28 -1.92 4.09
CA VAL A 173 -13.32 -2.86 4.50
C VAL A 173 -14.63 -2.49 3.83
N GLU A 174 -15.36 -3.50 3.34
CA GLU A 174 -16.65 -3.36 2.67
C GLU A 174 -17.63 -4.41 3.23
N SER A 175 -18.92 -4.07 3.30
CA SER A 175 -19.96 -5.04 3.66
C SER A 175 -20.18 -6.04 2.51
N THR A 176 -20.28 -7.33 2.83
CA THR A 176 -20.66 -8.36 1.85
C THR A 176 -22.18 -8.48 1.70
N GLY A 177 -22.96 -7.82 2.56
CA GLY A 177 -24.41 -7.95 2.65
C GLY A 177 -24.90 -9.25 3.30
N ILE A 178 -24.00 -10.09 3.80
CA ILE A 178 -24.36 -11.34 4.49
C ILE A 178 -24.93 -11.04 5.88
N VAL A 179 -26.10 -11.61 6.18
CA VAL A 179 -26.70 -11.59 7.53
C VAL A 179 -26.40 -12.92 8.21
N CYS A 180 -25.75 -12.84 9.38
CA CYS A 180 -25.25 -14.03 10.05
C CYS A 180 -26.34 -14.82 10.79
N ILE A 181 -26.45 -16.11 10.49
CA ILE A 181 -27.35 -17.06 11.20
C ILE A 181 -26.58 -17.78 12.31
N THR A 182 -25.33 -18.14 12.06
CA THR A 182 -24.46 -18.85 13.03
C THR A 182 -23.05 -18.28 12.93
N SER A 183 -22.61 -17.59 13.98
CA SER A 183 -21.31 -16.91 14.02
C SER A 183 -20.15 -17.90 14.20
N PRO A 184 -18.97 -17.62 13.61
CA PRO A 184 -18.66 -16.47 12.74
C PRO A 184 -19.15 -16.61 11.28
N CYS A 185 -19.44 -15.49 10.62
CA CYS A 185 -19.89 -15.41 9.22
C CYS A 185 -19.09 -14.36 8.43
N PRO A 186 -18.81 -14.53 7.12
CA PRO A 186 -18.04 -13.56 6.33
C PRO A 186 -18.85 -12.29 5.97
N SER A 187 -19.27 -11.52 6.98
CA SER A 187 -20.14 -10.35 6.86
C SER A 187 -19.44 -9.14 6.23
N PHE A 188 -18.11 -9.13 6.25
CA PHE A 188 -17.28 -8.10 5.65
C PHE A 188 -16.18 -8.70 4.79
N SER A 189 -15.73 -7.94 3.80
CA SER A 189 -14.54 -8.23 3.01
C SER A 189 -13.49 -7.18 3.32
N GLU A 190 -12.26 -7.64 3.48
CA GLU A 190 -11.11 -6.80 3.75
C GLU A 190 -10.11 -6.91 2.60
N LYS A 191 -9.58 -5.76 2.19
CA LYS A 191 -8.43 -5.67 1.32
C LYS A 191 -7.34 -4.85 2.00
N SER A 192 -6.17 -5.46 2.16
CA SER A 192 -4.98 -4.78 2.65
C SER A 192 -4.55 -3.70 1.65
N LEU A 193 -4.39 -2.46 2.11
CA LEU A 193 -3.99 -1.37 1.23
C LEU A 193 -2.56 -1.60 0.72
N ASN A 194 -2.29 -1.24 -0.53
CA ASN A 194 -0.99 -1.37 -1.19
C ASN A 194 -0.43 -2.81 -1.29
N THR A 195 -1.27 -3.83 -1.06
CA THR A 195 -0.91 -5.23 -1.25
C THR A 195 -1.98 -5.99 -2.05
N SER A 196 -1.69 -7.25 -2.39
CA SER A 196 -2.67 -8.18 -2.99
C SER A 196 -3.45 -8.98 -1.94
N VAL A 197 -3.18 -8.80 -0.64
CA VAL A 197 -3.81 -9.57 0.42
C VAL A 197 -5.25 -9.12 0.63
N SER A 198 -6.16 -10.09 0.65
CA SER A 198 -7.58 -9.88 0.97
C SER A 198 -8.12 -11.08 1.73
N GLY A 199 -9.22 -10.89 2.46
CA GLY A 199 -9.84 -11.94 3.23
C GLY A 199 -11.22 -11.55 3.76
N PRO A 200 -12.02 -12.53 4.19
CA PRO A 200 -13.27 -12.26 4.89
C PRO A 200 -13.00 -11.84 6.34
N LEU A 201 -13.88 -11.00 6.87
CA LEU A 201 -13.98 -10.69 8.29
C LEU A 201 -15.37 -11.04 8.80
N ASP A 202 -15.42 -11.51 10.04
CA ASP A 202 -16.67 -11.72 10.77
C ASP A 202 -17.28 -10.40 11.21
N SER A 203 -16.47 -9.60 11.89
CA SER A 203 -16.90 -8.37 12.53
C SER A 203 -15.84 -7.28 12.41
N ILE A 204 -16.30 -6.04 12.55
CA ILE A 204 -15.49 -4.85 12.62
C ILE A 204 -15.98 -4.00 13.79
N ASP A 205 -15.07 -3.68 14.73
CA ASP A 205 -15.35 -2.78 15.84
C ASP A 205 -14.73 -1.41 15.57
N LEU A 206 -15.56 -0.49 15.04
CA LEU A 206 -15.18 0.90 14.82
C LEU A 206 -15.12 1.70 16.12
N SER A 207 -15.82 1.27 17.17
CA SER A 207 -15.88 1.98 18.45
C SER A 207 -14.60 1.80 19.27
N ALA A 208 -13.84 0.73 19.03
CA ALA A 208 -12.49 0.51 19.58
C ALA A 208 -11.54 1.69 19.30
N SER A 209 -11.77 2.43 18.21
CA SER A 209 -10.99 3.63 17.86
C SER A 209 -11.25 4.80 18.81
N GLY A 210 -12.22 4.71 19.71
CA GLY A 210 -12.69 5.84 20.53
C GLY A 210 -13.52 6.85 19.74
N ALA A 211 -14.01 6.47 18.56
CA ALA A 211 -14.95 7.26 17.78
C ALA A 211 -16.25 7.54 18.55
N THR A 212 -16.82 8.74 18.34
CA THR A 212 -18.14 9.06 18.90
C THR A 212 -19.23 8.21 18.23
N PRO A 213 -20.41 8.06 18.85
CA PRO A 213 -21.52 7.32 18.23
C PRO A 213 -21.84 7.79 16.80
N GLU A 214 -21.81 9.10 16.56
CA GLU A 214 -22.05 9.70 15.24
C GLU A 214 -20.98 9.32 14.22
N GLN A 215 -19.71 9.21 14.66
CA GLN A 215 -18.60 8.78 13.81
C GLN A 215 -18.67 7.29 13.49
N VAL A 216 -19.07 6.47 14.47
CA VAL A 216 -19.31 5.04 14.28
C VAL A 216 -20.45 4.81 13.30
N GLU A 217 -21.56 5.54 13.45
CA GLU A 217 -22.69 5.50 12.50
C GLU A 217 -22.25 5.93 11.10
N GLY A 218 -21.48 7.02 10.98
CA GLY A 218 -20.89 7.45 9.72
C GLY A 218 -19.97 6.40 9.07
N GLY A 219 -19.20 5.67 9.88
CA GLY A 219 -18.36 4.55 9.44
C GLY A 219 -19.17 3.37 8.91
N PHE A 220 -20.25 2.98 9.59
CA PHE A 220 -21.15 1.93 9.10
C PHE A 220 -21.93 2.36 7.84
N ALA A 221 -22.33 3.62 7.73
CA ALA A 221 -22.91 4.16 6.52
C ALA A 221 -21.91 4.12 5.34
N ALA A 222 -20.64 4.44 5.57
CA ALA A 222 -19.59 4.33 4.58
C ALA A 222 -19.34 2.87 4.15
N LEU A 223 -19.26 1.95 5.11
CA LEU A 223 -19.15 0.50 4.88
C LEU A 223 -20.23 -0.04 3.94
N ALA A 224 -21.48 0.39 4.12
CA ALA A 224 -22.61 -0.02 3.29
C ALA A 224 -22.61 0.64 1.90
N ALA A 225 -22.08 1.86 1.77
CA ALA A 225 -22.12 2.64 0.53
C ALA A 225 -20.97 2.33 -0.45
N GLY A 226 -19.89 1.70 0.03
CA GLY A 226 -18.73 1.41 -0.81
C GLY A 226 -17.43 1.19 -0.04
N GLY A 227 -17.44 1.27 1.29
CA GLY A 227 -16.32 0.90 2.14
C GLY A 227 -15.80 2.03 3.02
N VAL A 228 -15.04 1.64 4.04
CA VAL A 228 -14.30 2.50 4.95
C VAL A 228 -12.83 2.09 4.93
N LEU A 229 -11.90 3.00 5.18
CA LEU A 229 -10.53 2.61 5.47
C LEU A 229 -10.32 2.55 6.97
N VAL A 230 -9.58 1.54 7.44
CA VAL A 230 -9.29 1.33 8.86
C VAL A 230 -7.80 1.10 9.03
N ALA A 231 -7.22 1.73 10.05
CA ALA A 231 -5.96 1.29 10.64
C ALA A 231 -6.30 0.54 11.92
N GLY A 232 -5.84 -0.70 12.05
CA GLY A 232 -6.21 -1.52 13.21
C GLY A 232 -5.53 -2.88 13.28
N HIS A 233 -6.06 -3.73 14.15
CA HIS A 233 -5.51 -5.05 14.44
C HIS A 233 -6.58 -6.13 14.27
N HIS A 234 -6.17 -7.27 13.71
CA HIS A 234 -7.04 -8.43 13.63
C HIS A 234 -7.19 -9.09 15.00
N THR A 235 -8.41 -9.54 15.27
CA THR A 235 -8.74 -10.41 16.40
C THR A 235 -9.32 -11.73 15.90
N VAL A 236 -9.43 -12.72 16.78
CA VAL A 236 -10.04 -14.01 16.42
C VAL A 236 -11.40 -14.13 17.10
N ILE A 237 -12.45 -14.23 16.29
CA ILE A 237 -13.82 -14.49 16.73
C ILE A 237 -14.08 -15.98 16.63
N THR A 238 -14.56 -16.58 17.70
CA THR A 238 -14.87 -18.02 17.75
C THR A 238 -16.32 -18.24 18.14
N GLY A 239 -16.99 -19.15 17.45
CA GLY A 239 -18.38 -19.50 17.66
C GLY A 239 -18.73 -20.88 17.11
N PRO A 240 -20.01 -21.26 17.09
CA PRO A 240 -20.44 -22.57 16.64
C PRO A 240 -20.06 -22.91 15.19
N ALA A 241 -19.83 -21.90 14.33
CA ALA A 241 -19.37 -22.09 12.95
C ALA A 241 -17.83 -22.16 12.80
N GLY A 242 -17.07 -22.18 13.90
CA GLY A 242 -15.62 -22.23 13.91
C GLY A 242 -14.99 -20.90 14.33
N SER A 243 -13.89 -20.52 13.69
CA SER A 243 -13.16 -19.28 13.99
C SER A 243 -12.91 -18.46 12.72
N MET A 244 -12.98 -17.14 12.84
CA MET A 244 -12.73 -16.18 11.76
C MET A 244 -12.09 -14.91 12.33
N ASN A 245 -11.47 -14.11 11.46
CA ASN A 245 -10.90 -12.83 11.86
C ASN A 245 -12.00 -11.79 12.13
N GLY A 246 -11.85 -11.03 13.20
CA GLY A 246 -12.47 -9.72 13.39
C GLY A 246 -11.42 -8.62 13.18
N LEU A 247 -11.86 -7.37 13.11
CA LEU A 247 -10.98 -6.20 13.01
C LEU A 247 -11.36 -5.16 14.06
N GLU A 248 -10.43 -4.81 14.94
CA GLU A 248 -10.57 -3.72 15.90
C GLU A 248 -9.88 -2.46 15.35
N ALA A 249 -10.64 -1.38 15.19
CA ALA A 249 -10.12 -0.14 14.63
C ALA A 249 -9.34 0.64 15.69
N VAL A 250 -8.16 1.15 15.33
CA VAL A 250 -7.44 2.20 16.07
C VAL A 250 -7.82 3.58 15.52
N GLU A 251 -7.98 3.68 14.20
CA GLU A 251 -8.51 4.84 13.49
C GLU A 251 -9.37 4.36 12.31
N LEU A 252 -10.39 5.15 11.97
CA LEU A 252 -11.21 4.96 10.77
C LEU A 252 -11.15 6.22 9.91
N TYR A 253 -11.14 6.02 8.59
CA TYR A 253 -11.10 7.11 7.64
C TYR A 253 -12.35 7.08 6.76
N LEU A 254 -13.02 8.23 6.68
CA LEU A 254 -14.25 8.40 5.91
C LEU A 254 -13.95 9.07 4.57
N PRO A 255 -14.60 8.65 3.48
CA PRO A 255 -14.35 9.21 2.16
C PRO A 255 -14.83 10.66 2.08
N VAL A 256 -14.02 11.53 1.49
CA VAL A 256 -14.41 12.90 1.14
C VAL A 256 -15.11 12.87 -0.21
N ARG A 257 -16.25 13.57 -0.33
CA ARG A 257 -17.02 13.70 -1.57
C ARG A 257 -17.23 15.17 -1.91
#